data_AF-A0A6A5JWG1-F1
#
_entry.id   AF-A0A6A5JWG1-F1
#
_cell.length_a   1.000
_cell.length_b   1.000
_cell.length_c   1.000
_cell.angle_alpha   90.00
_cell.angle_beta   90.00
_cell.angle_gamma   90.00
#
_symmetry.space_group_name_H-M   'P 1'
#
loop_
_entity.id
_entity.type
_entity.pdbx_description
1 polymer ?
#
loop_
_entity_poly.entity_id
_entity_poly.type
_entity_poly.pdbx_seq_one_letter_code
_entity_poly.pdbx_strand_id
1 'polypeptide(L)' 'MPPRHALCSRLNEADVQLAITFINASQIQSNRRAATAFNIPRSTLNDRRAGRPARRDC' A
#
# COMPACT_ATOMS: atom_id res chain seq x y z
N MET A 1 -10.65 -8.25 24.67
CA MET A 1 -10.50 -8.03 23.21
C MET A 1 -9.77 -6.70 23.02
N PRO A 2 -8.57 -6.64 22.42
CA PRO A 2 -7.88 -5.37 22.24
C PRO A 2 -8.51 -4.56 21.09
N PRO A 3 -8.42 -3.22 21.12
CA PRO A 3 -9.05 -2.35 20.14
C PRO A 3 -8.35 -2.48 18.77
N ARG A 4 -9.15 -2.47 17.70
CA ARG A 4 -8.72 -2.67 16.29
C ARG A 4 -7.99 -1.46 15.68
N HIS A 5 -7.37 -0.61 16.51
CA HIS A 5 -6.88 0.73 16.11
C HIS A 5 -5.35 0.91 16.18
N ALA A 6 -4.55 -0.16 16.10
CA ALA A 6 -3.09 -0.06 16.17
C ALA A 6 -2.33 -0.59 14.94
N LEU A 7 -2.98 -0.63 13.77
CA LEU A 7 -2.32 -0.90 12.48
C LEU A 7 -2.20 0.34 11.58
N CYS A 8 -2.69 1.51 12.02
CA CYS A 8 -2.64 2.75 11.24
C CYS A 8 -1.27 3.44 11.19
N SER A 9 -0.27 3.00 11.97
CA SER A 9 0.86 3.89 12.29
C SER A 9 2.19 3.58 11.61
N ARG A 10 2.23 2.82 10.50
CA ARG A 10 3.51 2.64 9.77
C ARG A 10 3.43 2.10 8.33
N LEU A 11 2.36 2.36 7.59
CA LEU A 11 2.42 2.16 6.13
C LEU A 11 3.23 3.29 5.53
N ASN A 12 4.50 3.01 5.26
CA ASN A 12 5.42 3.97 4.69
C ASN A 12 4.96 4.31 3.27
N GLU A 13 4.65 5.58 3.00
CA GLU A 13 4.25 5.99 1.66
C GLU A 13 5.33 5.67 0.62
N ALA A 14 6.59 5.72 1.03
CA ALA A 14 7.72 5.33 0.20
C ALA A 14 7.59 3.89 -0.34
N ASP A 15 7.20 2.93 0.50
CA ASP A 15 7.06 1.53 0.09
C ASP A 15 5.87 1.33 -0.86
N VAL A 16 4.80 2.11 -0.68
CA VAL A 16 3.65 2.09 -1.58
C VAL A 16 4.01 2.66 -2.95
N GLN A 17 4.74 3.78 -2.99
CA GLN A 17 5.21 4.39 -4.24
C GLN A 17 6.21 3.46 -4.95
N LEU A 18 7.11 2.82 -4.20
CA LEU A 18 8.04 1.84 -4.74
C LEU A 18 7.30 0.65 -5.37
N ALA A 19 6.28 0.11 -4.68
CA ALA A 19 5.43 -0.94 -5.21
C ALA A 19 4.72 -0.54 -6.52
N ILE A 20 4.23 0.69 -6.60
CA ILE A 20 3.58 1.23 -7.81
C ILE A 20 4.59 1.33 -8.96
N THR A 21 5.79 1.84 -8.70
CA THR A 21 6.87 1.91 -9.70
C THR A 21 7.22 0.52 -10.24
N PHE A 22 7.30 -0.49 -9.38
CA PHE A 22 7.58 -1.87 -9.78
C PHE A 22 6.46 -2.49 -10.64
N ILE A 23 5.20 -2.16 -10.35
CA ILE A 23 4.07 -2.55 -11.19
C ILE A 23 4.14 -1.87 -12.56
N ASN A 24 4.37 -0.55 -12.58
CA ASN A 24 4.43 0.23 -13.81
C ASN A 24 5.64 -0.17 -14.69
N ALA A 25 6.76 -0.52 -14.08
CA ALA A 25 7.94 -1.07 -14.75
C ALA A 25 7.75 -2.53 -15.22
N SER A 26 6.55 -3.11 -15.06
CA SER A 26 6.23 -4.50 -15.39
C SER A 26 7.10 -5.55 -14.69
N GLN A 27 7.85 -5.18 -13.65
CA GLN A 27 8.62 -6.11 -12.82
C GLN A 27 7.67 -6.99 -11.99
N ILE A 28 6.51 -6.44 -11.60
CA ILE A 28 5.46 -7.18 -10.91
C ILE A 28 4.14 -7.04 -11.67
N GLN A 29 3.71 -8.13 -12.29
CA GLN A 29 2.51 -8.18 -13.13
C GLN A 29 1.18 -8.14 -12.35
N SER A 30 1.20 -8.18 -11.01
CA SER A 30 -0.01 -8.27 -10.21
C SER A 30 0.04 -7.42 -8.95
N ASN A 31 -1.01 -6.61 -8.74
CA ASN A 31 -1.23 -5.86 -7.50
C ASN A 31 -1.20 -6.76 -6.26
N ARG A 32 -1.66 -8.01 -6.38
CA ARG A 32 -1.62 -8.97 -5.26
C ARG A 32 -0.18 -9.35 -4.91
N ARG A 33 0.65 -9.61 -5.93
CA ARG A 33 2.07 -9.94 -5.73
C ARG A 33 2.84 -8.76 -5.17
N ALA A 34 2.59 -7.56 -5.68
CA ALA A 34 3.21 -6.33 -5.15
C ALA A 34 2.80 -6.08 -3.70
N ALA A 35 1.52 -6.25 -3.37
CA ALA A 35 1.02 -6.12 -2.01
C ALA A 35 1.75 -7.06 -1.02
N THR A 36 1.94 -8.32 -1.41
CA THR A 36 2.70 -9.29 -0.61
C THR A 36 4.19 -8.97 -0.55
N ALA A 37 4.81 -8.59 -1.67
CA ALA A 37 6.24 -8.30 -1.75
C ALA A 37 6.67 -7.11 -0.88
N PHE A 38 5.83 -6.07 -0.83
CA PHE A 38 6.09 -4.86 -0.06
C PHE A 38 5.36 -4.83 1.29
N ASN A 39 4.72 -5.93 1.69
CA ASN A 39 3.95 -6.05 2.93
C ASN A 39 2.92 -4.91 3.13
N ILE A 40 2.24 -4.53 2.05
CA ILE A 40 1.23 -3.46 2.03
C ILE A 40 -0.17 -4.04 1.78
N PRO A 41 -1.22 -3.50 2.41
CA PRO A 41 -2.59 -3.90 2.09
C PRO A 41 -2.92 -3.64 0.63
N ARG A 42 -3.56 -4.62 -0.01
CA ARG A 42 -4.01 -4.48 -1.40
C ARG A 42 -4.99 -3.31 -1.58
N SER A 43 -5.82 -3.03 -0.57
CA SER A 43 -6.70 -1.87 -0.53
C SER A 43 -5.90 -0.58 -0.64
N THR A 44 -4.87 -0.40 0.20
CA THR A 44 -3.97 0.76 0.18
C THR A 44 -3.30 0.92 -1.19
N LEU A 45 -2.76 -0.15 -1.77
CA LEU A 45 -2.13 -0.08 -3.10
C LEU A 45 -3.13 0.30 -4.20
N ASN A 46 -4.34 -0.25 -4.16
CA ASN A 46 -5.40 0.12 -5.11
C ASN A 46 -5.84 1.58 -4.95
N ASP A 47 -6.03 2.04 -3.70
CA ASP A 47 -6.39 3.43 -3.39
C ASP A 47 -5.33 4.39 -3.91
N ARG A 48 -4.03 4.10 -3.69
CA ARG A 48 -2.93 4.94 -4.19
C ARG A 48 -2.81 4.95 -5.70
N ARG A 49 -2.99 3.79 -6.36
CA ARG A 49 -3.06 3.74 -7.83
C ARG A 49 -4.23 4.54 -8.40
N ALA A 50 -5.33 4.63 -7.66
CA ALA A 50 -6.48 5.46 -8.02
C ALA A 50 -6.29 6.95 -7.65
N GLY A 51 -5.11 7.36 -7.17
CA GLY A 51 -4.83 8.74 -6.78
C GLY A 51 -5.44 9.16 -5.44
N ARG A 52 -5.95 8.20 -4.65
CA ARG A 52 -6.48 8.52 -3.32
C ARG A 52 -5.32 8.73 -2.34
N PRO A 53 -5.26 9.88 -1.66
CA PRO A 53 -4.22 10.14 -0.69
C PRO A 53 -4.38 9.21 0.52
N ALA A 54 -3.31 9.02 1.31
CA ALA A 54 -3.44 8.46 2.65
C ALA A 54 -4.46 9.33 3.34
N ARG A 55 -5.44 8.71 3.98
CA ARG A 55 -6.15 9.41 5.02
C ARG A 55 -5.08 9.84 6.02
N ARG A 56 -4.84 11.15 6.12
CA ARG A 56 -4.26 11.73 7.31
C ARG A 56 -5.26 11.41 8.40
N ASP A 57 -5.10 10.25 9.03
CA ASP A 57 -5.53 10.12 10.40
C ASP A 57 -4.67 11.15 11.15
N CYS A 58 -5.37 12.15 11.66
CA CYS A 58 -4.85 13.31 12.36
C CYS A 58 -3.84 12.94 13.46
#